data_AF-A0A7W5WZR5-F1
#
_entry.id   AF-A0A7W5WZR5-F1
#
_cell.length_a   1.000
_cell.length_b   1.000
_cell.length_c   1.000
_cell.angle_alpha   90.00
_cell.angle_beta   90.00
_cell.angle_gamma   90.00
#
_symmetry.space_group_name_H-M   'P 1'
#
loop_
_entity.id
_entity.type
_entity.pdbx_description
1 polymer ?
#
loop_
_entity_poly.entity_id
_entity_poly.type
_entity_poly.pdbx_seq_one_letter_code
_entity_poly.pdbx_strand_id
1 'polypeptide(L)'
;MALPEYSREAALAALGVRIVDETVEGNLGHLFRPKERADLGIDGEIELLSSESDGKRRGTGRLIAVQIKCGHSFFAEEKDDHFVFRGEMKHLDYWLGFSVPVIVVICHPDTRDAYWSEVNPGLVELTETGWKIPIAKTSTLAGSLTTLESVARRNYLRSVIDLAAQRWIHGKHAERVEFCGIFALPRDYRGADHLVTIGEETVQLQFLVARYGRFETERLSDLLDEYPSNAIYGERIVLALIAEHPSAFALSDDFQKLVSSAVPITIYRLLFNRYSCEVGELNDDGLIDDEYYKGEPVWSYGEEEWLASRYLPFYIRDT
;
A
#
# COMPACT_ATOMS: atom_id res chain seq x y z
N MET A 1 -49.67 4.39 -9.68
CA MET A 1 -48.46 5.00 -10.27
C MET A 1 -47.33 4.73 -9.29
N ALA A 2 -46.34 3.94 -9.67
CA ALA A 2 -45.17 3.72 -8.82
C ALA A 2 -44.27 4.95 -8.91
N LEU A 3 -43.97 5.56 -7.77
CA LEU A 3 -43.07 6.71 -7.67
C LEU A 3 -41.64 6.20 -7.41
N PRO A 4 -40.60 7.00 -7.73
CA PRO A 4 -39.23 6.64 -7.37
C PRO A 4 -39.06 6.56 -5.85
N GLU A 5 -38.32 5.57 -5.39
CA GLU A 5 -38.05 5.32 -3.97
C GLU A 5 -36.65 5.79 -3.60
N TYR A 6 -36.55 6.52 -2.48
CA TYR A 6 -35.27 6.89 -1.88
C TYR A 6 -35.03 6.00 -0.66
N SER A 7 -34.03 5.14 -0.74
CA SER A 7 -33.80 4.12 0.28
C SER A 7 -33.19 4.72 1.55
N ARG A 8 -33.38 4.04 2.68
CA ARG A 8 -32.79 4.44 3.96
C ARG A 8 -31.26 4.39 3.90
N GLU A 9 -30.71 3.45 3.16
CA GLU A 9 -29.28 3.27 2.94
C GLU A 9 -28.71 4.48 2.18
N ALA A 10 -29.40 4.97 1.15
CA ALA A 10 -29.01 6.17 0.43
C ALA A 10 -29.06 7.42 1.34
N ALA A 11 -30.06 7.51 2.23
CA ALA A 11 -30.16 8.59 3.20
C ALA A 11 -29.01 8.57 4.22
N LEU A 12 -28.63 7.38 4.70
CA LEU A 12 -27.50 7.19 5.62
C LEU A 12 -26.16 7.47 4.94
N ALA A 13 -25.96 7.01 3.70
CA ALA A 13 -24.76 7.32 2.93
C ALA A 13 -24.57 8.84 2.77
N ALA A 14 -25.61 9.57 2.37
CA ALA A 14 -25.58 11.02 2.27
C ALA A 14 -25.35 11.70 3.63
N LEU A 15 -25.89 11.15 4.72
CA LEU A 15 -25.64 11.65 6.07
C LEU A 15 -24.17 11.48 6.48
N GLY A 16 -23.58 10.32 6.22
CA GLY A 16 -22.17 10.05 6.51
C GLY A 16 -21.23 11.03 5.82
N VAL A 17 -21.45 11.30 4.52
CA VAL A 17 -20.67 12.29 3.77
C VAL A 17 -20.74 13.66 4.43
N ARG A 18 -21.93 14.12 4.84
CA ARG A 18 -22.08 15.42 5.53
C ARG A 18 -21.38 15.48 6.89
N ILE A 19 -21.40 14.38 7.65
CA ILE A 19 -20.71 14.33 8.95
C ILE A 19 -19.19 14.46 8.76
N VAL A 20 -18.65 13.75 7.77
CA VAL A 20 -17.21 13.82 7.46
C VAL A 20 -16.83 15.19 6.94
N ASP A 21 -17.62 15.76 6.02
CA ASP A 21 -17.44 17.13 5.52
C ASP A 21 -17.40 18.17 6.65
N GLU A 22 -18.43 18.18 7.50
CA GLU A 22 -18.51 19.07 8.67
C GLU A 22 -17.33 18.89 9.62
N THR A 23 -16.89 17.65 9.83
CA THR A 23 -15.73 17.36 10.68
C THR A 23 -14.43 17.85 10.06
N VAL A 24 -14.20 17.58 8.78
CA VAL A 24 -12.93 17.88 8.10
C VAL A 24 -12.81 19.38 7.80
N GLU A 25 -13.83 19.99 7.20
CA GLU A 25 -13.79 21.40 6.83
C GLU A 25 -14.10 22.31 8.02
N GLY A 26 -15.15 21.98 8.78
CA GLY A 26 -15.63 22.80 9.88
C GLY A 26 -14.73 22.73 11.11
N ASN A 27 -14.32 21.53 11.52
CA ASN A 27 -13.59 21.34 12.78
C ASN A 27 -12.08 21.28 12.58
N LEU A 28 -11.61 20.51 11.58
CA LEU A 28 -10.18 20.33 11.34
C LEU A 28 -9.60 21.43 10.43
N GLY A 29 -10.44 22.14 9.66
CA GLY A 29 -9.99 23.20 8.78
C GLY A 29 -9.18 22.70 7.57
N HIS A 30 -9.50 21.51 7.10
CA HIS A 30 -8.93 20.91 5.89
C HIS A 30 -9.96 20.82 4.78
N LEU A 31 -9.57 20.40 3.59
CA LEU A 31 -10.48 20.33 2.46
C LEU A 31 -11.01 18.90 2.31
N PHE A 32 -12.32 18.75 2.14
CA PHE A 32 -12.94 17.48 1.84
C PHE A 32 -13.59 17.52 0.46
N ARG A 33 -13.30 16.52 -0.38
CA ARG A 33 -13.86 16.38 -1.71
C ARG A 33 -14.70 15.10 -1.77
N PRO A 34 -16.02 15.17 -1.63
CA PRO A 34 -16.88 14.00 -1.83
C PRO A 34 -16.86 13.59 -3.30
N LYS A 35 -16.90 12.29 -3.57
CA LYS A 35 -17.04 11.78 -4.94
C LYS A 35 -18.51 11.76 -5.35
N GLU A 36 -18.81 12.37 -6.49
CA GLU A 36 -20.18 12.53 -6.99
C GLU A 36 -20.81 11.26 -7.56
N ARG A 37 -20.00 10.21 -7.84
CA ARG A 37 -20.48 8.93 -8.38
C ARG A 37 -19.96 7.79 -7.51
N ALA A 38 -20.76 6.72 -7.43
CA ALA A 38 -20.36 5.48 -6.75
C ALA A 38 -19.05 4.96 -7.35
N ASP A 39 -17.95 5.23 -6.64
CA ASP A 39 -16.64 4.70 -6.96
C ASP A 39 -16.52 3.27 -6.38
N LEU A 40 -15.51 2.53 -6.81
CA LEU A 40 -15.24 1.13 -6.48
C LEU A 40 -14.87 0.91 -4.98
N GLY A 41 -15.31 1.78 -4.09
CA GLY A 41 -15.10 1.72 -2.64
C GLY A 41 -14.42 2.94 -2.02
N ILE A 42 -14.45 4.12 -2.66
CA ILE A 42 -13.95 5.39 -2.08
C ILE A 42 -15.04 6.46 -2.22
N ASP A 43 -15.44 7.07 -1.10
CA ASP A 43 -16.52 8.06 -1.06
C ASP A 43 -16.01 9.50 -1.12
N GLY A 44 -14.73 9.73 -0.84
CA GLY A 44 -14.15 11.07 -0.89
C GLY A 44 -12.66 11.10 -0.63
N GLU A 45 -12.09 12.30 -0.68
CA GLU A 45 -10.68 12.58 -0.47
C GLU A 45 -10.53 13.76 0.50
N ILE A 46 -9.60 13.63 1.46
CA ILE A 46 -9.20 14.71 2.35
C ILE A 46 -7.86 15.26 1.85
N GLU A 47 -7.77 16.57 1.62
CA GLU A 47 -6.49 17.25 1.41
C GLU A 47 -6.09 18.02 2.65
N LEU A 48 -4.91 17.68 3.18
CA LEU A 48 -4.32 18.41 4.28
C LEU A 48 -3.78 19.75 3.77
N LEU A 49 -4.12 20.80 4.48
CA LEU A 49 -3.69 22.16 4.21
C LEU A 49 -2.53 22.50 5.14
N SER A 50 -1.69 23.46 4.73
CA SER A 50 -0.65 24.00 5.60
C SER A 50 -1.28 24.66 6.82
N SER A 51 -0.49 24.78 7.89
CA SER A 51 -0.81 25.73 8.97
C SER A 51 -1.05 27.12 8.39
N GLU A 52 -1.97 27.86 9.04
CA GLU A 52 -2.32 29.20 8.60
C GLU A 52 -1.13 30.14 8.73
N SER A 53 -0.86 30.88 7.67
CA SER A 53 0.12 31.97 7.65
C SER A 53 -0.43 33.09 6.78
N ASP A 54 -0.34 34.33 7.26
CA ASP A 54 -0.86 35.53 6.58
C ASP A 54 -2.36 35.44 6.24
N GLY A 55 -3.16 34.82 7.12
CA GLY A 55 -4.60 34.62 6.91
C GLY A 55 -4.93 33.62 5.79
N LYS A 56 -3.96 32.81 5.35
CA LYS A 56 -4.12 31.84 4.27
C LYS A 56 -3.61 30.47 4.68
N ARG A 57 -4.33 29.44 4.26
CA ARG A 57 -3.89 28.04 4.26
C ARG A 57 -3.56 27.64 2.82
N ARG A 58 -2.49 26.90 2.61
CA ARG A 58 -2.04 26.46 1.27
C ARG A 58 -2.29 24.97 1.11
N GLY A 59 -2.75 24.55 -0.06
CA GLY A 59 -2.86 23.12 -0.41
C GLY A 59 -1.49 22.47 -0.37
N THR A 60 -1.38 21.31 0.28
CA THR A 60 -0.10 20.59 0.39
C THR A 60 0.05 19.49 -0.65
N GLY A 61 -1.03 19.14 -1.36
CA GLY A 61 -1.08 17.96 -2.24
C GLY A 61 -1.03 16.62 -1.49
N ARG A 62 -1.03 16.63 -0.15
CA ARG A 62 -1.11 15.42 0.66
C ARG A 62 -2.55 15.00 0.82
N LEU A 63 -2.88 13.86 0.23
CA LEU A 63 -4.23 13.32 0.14
C LEU A 63 -4.39 12.07 1.00
N ILE A 64 -5.59 11.89 1.55
CA ILE A 64 -6.07 10.66 2.16
C ILE A 64 -7.37 10.30 1.47
N ALA A 65 -7.51 9.07 0.98
CA ALA A 65 -8.76 8.57 0.45
C ALA A 65 -9.63 8.01 1.58
N VAL A 66 -10.94 8.18 1.46
CA VAL A 66 -11.88 7.90 2.56
C VAL A 66 -13.01 7.01 2.06
N GLN A 67 -13.24 5.88 2.74
CA GLN A 67 -14.50 5.15 2.68
C GLN A 67 -15.31 5.49 3.93
N ILE A 68 -16.56 5.89 3.73
CA ILE A 68 -17.50 6.33 4.75
C ILE A 68 -18.62 5.30 4.89
N LYS A 69 -18.91 4.90 6.12
CA LYS A 69 -19.98 3.95 6.45
C LYS A 69 -20.82 4.53 7.59
N CYS A 70 -22.08 4.86 7.33
CA CYS A 70 -22.96 5.45 8.33
C CYS A 70 -24.12 4.51 8.67
N GLY A 71 -24.37 4.31 9.96
CA GLY A 71 -25.48 3.48 10.45
C GLY A 71 -25.14 2.74 11.74
N HIS A 72 -26.18 2.39 12.51
CA HIS A 72 -26.04 1.71 13.81
C HIS A 72 -25.36 0.34 13.71
N SER A 73 -25.48 -0.36 12.59
CA SER A 73 -24.88 -1.69 12.39
C SER A 73 -23.36 -1.70 12.49
N PHE A 74 -22.69 -0.58 12.16
CA PHE A 74 -21.23 -0.46 12.27
C PHE A 74 -20.74 -0.32 13.71
N PHE A 75 -21.66 -0.14 14.67
CA PHE A 75 -21.38 -0.02 16.10
C PHE A 75 -21.90 -1.24 16.89
N ALA A 76 -22.48 -2.23 16.21
CA ALA A 76 -23.10 -3.39 16.87
C ALA A 76 -22.07 -4.38 17.45
N GLU A 77 -20.92 -4.53 16.80
CA GLU A 77 -19.82 -5.35 17.31
C GLU A 77 -18.77 -4.44 17.95
N GLU A 78 -18.82 -4.32 19.28
CA GLU A 78 -17.89 -3.53 20.07
C GLU A 78 -17.18 -4.36 21.14
N LYS A 79 -15.98 -3.91 21.49
CA LYS A 79 -15.20 -4.30 22.66
C LYS A 79 -15.05 -3.09 23.57
N ASP A 80 -14.36 -3.28 24.70
CA ASP A 80 -14.19 -2.22 25.70
C ASP A 80 -13.57 -0.95 25.11
N ASP A 81 -12.60 -1.10 24.20
CA ASP A 81 -11.78 -0.02 23.65
C ASP A 81 -11.95 0.25 22.14
N HIS A 82 -12.64 -0.61 21.40
CA HIS A 82 -12.80 -0.46 19.93
C HIS A 82 -14.11 -1.02 19.38
N PHE A 83 -14.47 -0.55 18.19
CA PHE A 83 -15.48 -1.15 17.31
C PHE A 83 -14.79 -2.10 16.32
N VAL A 84 -15.45 -3.19 15.93
CA VAL A 84 -14.94 -4.13 14.93
C VAL A 84 -15.56 -3.79 13.58
N PHE A 85 -14.72 -3.33 12.65
CA PHE A 85 -15.13 -3.12 11.26
C PHE A 85 -14.78 -4.34 10.41
N ARG A 86 -15.69 -4.76 9.54
CA ARG A 86 -15.53 -5.94 8.68
C ARG A 86 -15.70 -5.57 7.22
N GLY A 87 -14.95 -6.24 6.35
CA GLY A 87 -15.03 -6.04 4.91
C GLY A 87 -14.84 -7.32 4.09
N GLU A 88 -15.19 -7.23 2.82
CA GLU A 88 -14.90 -8.26 1.81
C GLU A 88 -13.47 -8.10 1.29
N MET A 89 -12.83 -9.21 0.89
CA MET A 89 -11.44 -9.20 0.39
C MET A 89 -11.20 -8.25 -0.79
N LYS A 90 -12.17 -8.16 -1.73
CA LYS A 90 -12.06 -7.27 -2.90
C LYS A 90 -11.80 -5.80 -2.54
N HIS A 91 -12.40 -5.33 -1.44
CA HIS A 91 -12.20 -3.95 -0.98
C HIS A 91 -10.85 -3.79 -0.29
N LEU A 92 -10.36 -4.83 0.40
CA LEU A 92 -9.07 -4.79 1.07
C LEU A 92 -7.93 -4.63 0.05
N ASP A 93 -7.93 -5.48 -0.98
CA ASP A 93 -6.93 -5.46 -2.06
C ASP A 93 -6.94 -4.10 -2.77
N TYR A 94 -8.13 -3.59 -3.07
CA TYR A 94 -8.31 -2.27 -3.68
C TYR A 94 -7.80 -1.13 -2.77
N TRP A 95 -8.11 -1.16 -1.47
CA TRP A 95 -7.72 -0.11 -0.53
C TRP A 95 -6.22 -0.11 -0.22
N LEU A 96 -5.60 -1.28 -0.01
CA LEU A 96 -4.15 -1.36 0.21
C LEU A 96 -3.33 -1.07 -1.06
N GLY A 97 -3.92 -1.28 -2.23
CA GLY A 97 -3.33 -0.91 -3.52
C GLY A 97 -3.59 0.53 -3.95
N PHE A 98 -4.39 1.30 -3.21
CA PHE A 98 -4.76 2.67 -3.59
C PHE A 98 -3.54 3.59 -3.53
N SER A 99 -3.42 4.54 -4.47
CA SER A 99 -2.20 5.36 -4.62
C SER A 99 -1.93 6.34 -3.48
N VAL A 100 -2.91 6.55 -2.60
CA VAL A 100 -2.81 7.36 -1.39
C VAL A 100 -3.37 6.54 -0.22
N PRO A 101 -2.98 6.82 1.04
CA PRO A 101 -3.50 6.10 2.19
C PRO A 101 -5.04 6.11 2.23
N VAL A 102 -5.64 4.96 2.54
CA VAL A 102 -7.08 4.82 2.69
C VAL A 102 -7.44 4.72 4.15
N ILE A 103 -8.43 5.51 4.58
CA ILE A 103 -9.07 5.37 5.89
C ILE A 103 -10.51 4.92 5.73
N VAL A 104 -10.97 4.09 6.66
CA VAL A 104 -12.40 3.81 6.83
C VAL A 104 -12.91 4.66 7.97
N VAL A 105 -14.03 5.35 7.74
CA VAL A 105 -14.72 6.18 8.72
C VAL A 105 -16.11 5.59 8.97
N ILE A 106 -16.39 5.23 10.22
CA ILE A 106 -17.74 4.85 10.66
C ILE A 106 -18.43 6.04 11.34
N CYS A 107 -19.65 6.34 10.93
CA CYS A 107 -20.42 7.50 11.43
C CYS A 107 -21.66 7.04 12.18
N HIS A 108 -21.83 7.49 13.42
CA HIS A 108 -23.03 7.23 14.20
C HIS A 108 -24.14 8.21 13.81
N PRO A 109 -25.30 7.75 13.31
CA PRO A 109 -26.31 8.63 12.72
C PRO A 109 -26.96 9.60 13.72
N ASP A 110 -27.08 9.20 15.00
CA ASP A 110 -27.74 10.03 16.02
C ASP A 110 -26.81 11.05 16.68
N THR A 111 -25.68 10.59 17.23
CA THR A 111 -24.69 11.46 17.89
C THR A 111 -23.85 12.26 16.91
N ARG A 112 -23.82 11.85 15.63
CA ARG A 112 -22.96 12.41 14.57
C ARG A 112 -21.46 12.25 14.84
N ASP A 113 -21.09 11.33 15.73
CA ASP A 113 -19.69 11.00 15.95
C ASP A 113 -19.11 10.22 14.76
N ALA A 114 -17.89 10.57 14.37
CA ALA A 114 -17.13 9.88 13.35
C ALA A 114 -15.87 9.26 13.95
N TYR A 115 -15.72 7.95 13.81
CA TYR A 115 -14.54 7.19 14.23
C TYR A 115 -13.85 6.62 13.01
N TRP A 116 -12.52 6.51 13.06
CA TRP A 116 -11.76 6.11 11.89
C TRP A 116 -10.60 5.18 12.21
N SER A 117 -10.20 4.40 11.20
CA SER A 117 -8.98 3.60 11.21
C SER A 117 -8.37 3.59 9.82
N GLU A 118 -7.05 3.62 9.75
CA GLU A 118 -6.31 3.42 8.51
C GLU A 118 -6.41 1.96 8.08
N VAL A 119 -6.71 1.74 6.81
CA VAL A 119 -6.61 0.40 6.22
C VAL A 119 -5.13 0.16 5.94
N ASN A 120 -4.46 -0.58 6.82
CA ASN A 120 -3.07 -0.97 6.64
C ASN A 120 -2.85 -2.44 7.02
N PRO A 121 -1.85 -3.12 6.43
CA PRO A 121 -1.63 -4.56 6.66
C PRO A 121 -1.43 -4.94 8.14
N GLY A 122 -0.88 -4.03 8.96
CA GLY A 122 -0.56 -4.31 10.37
C GLY A 122 -1.79 -4.35 11.29
N LEU A 123 -2.92 -3.78 10.89
CA LEU A 123 -4.17 -3.80 11.65
C LEU A 123 -5.16 -4.85 11.15
N VAL A 124 -4.91 -5.42 9.97
CA VAL A 124 -5.85 -6.31 9.28
C VAL A 124 -5.73 -7.73 9.82
N GLU A 125 -6.84 -8.25 10.30
CA GLU A 125 -7.01 -9.66 10.62
C GLU A 125 -7.89 -10.34 9.57
N LEU A 126 -7.33 -11.33 8.88
CA LEU A 126 -8.09 -12.13 7.92
C LEU A 126 -9.08 -13.06 8.64
N THR A 127 -10.24 -13.26 8.04
CA THR A 127 -11.26 -14.22 8.47
C THR A 127 -11.53 -15.23 7.35
N GLU A 128 -12.34 -16.26 7.61
CA GLU A 128 -12.69 -17.26 6.58
C GLU A 128 -13.35 -16.66 5.33
N THR A 129 -14.07 -15.55 5.49
CA THR A 129 -14.90 -14.95 4.42
C THR A 129 -14.52 -13.52 4.07
N GLY A 130 -13.48 -12.95 4.70
CA GLY A 130 -13.11 -11.56 4.53
C GLY A 130 -12.02 -11.14 5.49
N TRP A 131 -12.21 -9.97 6.10
CA TRP A 131 -11.24 -9.39 7.02
C TRP A 131 -11.93 -8.48 8.03
N LYS A 132 -11.21 -8.15 9.10
CA LYS A 132 -11.62 -7.16 10.09
C LYS A 132 -10.45 -6.27 10.51
N ILE A 133 -10.77 -5.06 10.93
CA ILE A 133 -9.86 -4.14 11.60
C ILE A 133 -10.53 -3.57 12.87
N PRO A 134 -9.74 -3.26 13.91
CA PRO A 134 -10.23 -2.48 15.03
C PRO A 134 -10.33 -1.00 14.65
N ILE A 135 -11.42 -0.36 15.07
CA ILE A 135 -11.59 1.10 15.07
C ILE A 135 -11.65 1.55 16.53
N ALA A 136 -10.55 2.09 17.05
CA ALA A 136 -10.47 2.49 18.45
C ALA A 136 -11.50 3.57 18.79
N LYS A 137 -12.16 3.46 19.95
CA LYS A 137 -13.12 4.45 20.46
C LYS A 137 -12.46 5.81 20.75
N THR A 138 -11.15 5.83 20.92
CA THR A 138 -10.35 7.06 21.05
C THR A 138 -10.02 7.71 19.71
N SER A 139 -10.12 6.98 18.60
CA SER A 139 -9.81 7.44 17.24
C SER A 139 -10.99 8.20 16.63
N THR A 140 -11.36 9.31 17.27
CA THR A 140 -12.37 10.22 16.73
C THR A 140 -11.76 11.04 15.59
N LEU A 141 -12.47 11.19 14.47
CA LEU A 141 -11.96 11.93 13.31
C LEU A 141 -11.63 13.39 13.69
N ALA A 142 -12.51 14.03 14.47
CA ALA A 142 -12.33 15.40 14.95
C ALA A 142 -11.10 15.59 15.86
N GLY A 143 -10.66 14.55 16.57
CA GLY A 143 -9.52 14.61 17.50
C GLY A 143 -8.18 14.15 16.90
N SER A 144 -8.14 13.78 15.61
CA SER A 144 -7.04 12.97 15.05
C SER A 144 -6.14 13.71 14.06
N LEU A 145 -6.12 15.04 14.05
CA LEU A 145 -5.37 15.83 13.07
C LEU A 145 -3.90 15.40 12.93
N THR A 146 -3.16 15.32 14.05
CA THR A 146 -1.74 14.96 14.05
C THR A 146 -1.49 13.55 13.52
N THR A 147 -2.39 12.61 13.82
CA THR A 147 -2.33 11.25 13.30
C THR A 147 -2.63 11.20 11.81
N LEU A 148 -3.64 11.94 11.33
CA LEU A 148 -3.96 12.06 9.90
C LEU A 148 -2.80 12.70 9.12
N GLU A 149 -2.16 13.73 9.67
CA GLU A 149 -0.94 14.31 9.09
C GLU A 149 0.18 13.26 8.97
N SER A 150 0.34 12.42 9.99
CA SER A 150 1.35 11.36 9.98
C SER A 150 1.03 10.31 8.91
N VAL A 151 -0.23 9.89 8.79
CA VAL A 151 -0.70 8.97 7.74
C VAL A 151 -0.42 9.56 6.35
N ALA A 152 -0.80 10.81 6.11
CA ALA A 152 -0.59 11.47 4.81
C ALA A 152 0.88 11.79 4.49
N ARG A 153 1.76 11.82 5.50
CA ARG A 153 3.20 12.02 5.34
C ARG A 153 3.98 10.71 5.20
N ARG A 154 3.38 9.54 5.47
CA ARG A 154 4.08 8.28 5.25
C ARG A 154 4.45 8.17 3.79
N ASN A 155 5.73 7.92 3.54
CA ASN A 155 6.19 7.53 2.22
C ASN A 155 5.34 6.35 1.78
N TYR A 156 4.80 6.42 0.57
CA TYR A 156 4.10 5.28 0.00
C TYR A 156 5.09 4.11 0.06
N LEU A 157 4.74 3.05 0.79
CA LEU A 157 5.64 1.94 1.10
C LEU A 157 6.32 1.43 -0.18
N ARG A 158 5.57 1.42 -1.28
CA ARG A 158 6.06 1.13 -2.62
C ARG A 158 7.22 2.03 -3.06
N SER A 159 7.18 3.34 -2.84
CA SER A 159 8.30 4.24 -3.18
C SER A 159 9.56 3.94 -2.38
N VAL A 160 9.42 3.58 -1.09
CA VAL A 160 10.57 3.17 -0.27
C VAL A 160 11.12 1.84 -0.75
N ILE A 161 10.24 0.88 -1.04
CA ILE A 161 10.60 -0.43 -1.59
C ILE A 161 11.28 -0.27 -2.95
N ASP A 162 10.74 0.56 -3.85
CA ASP A 162 11.30 0.81 -5.17
C ASP A 162 12.70 1.40 -5.05
N LEU A 163 12.90 2.40 -4.18
CA LEU A 163 14.22 2.99 -3.92
C LEU A 163 15.20 1.97 -3.32
N ALA A 164 14.74 1.15 -2.36
CA ALA A 164 15.56 0.12 -1.74
C ALA A 164 15.97 -0.97 -2.75
N ALA A 165 15.04 -1.40 -3.61
CA ALA A 165 15.30 -2.36 -4.67
C ALA A 165 16.22 -1.80 -5.77
N GLN A 166 16.07 -0.51 -6.13
CA GLN A 166 16.98 0.18 -7.04
C GLN A 166 18.40 0.27 -6.47
N ARG A 167 18.54 0.61 -5.18
CA ARG A 167 19.83 0.60 -4.49
C ARG A 167 20.43 -0.81 -4.47
N TRP A 168 19.63 -1.83 -4.18
CA TRP A 168 20.07 -3.22 -4.14
C TRP A 168 20.59 -3.68 -5.51
N ILE A 169 19.84 -3.48 -6.61
CA ILE A 169 20.27 -3.95 -7.92
C ILE A 169 21.55 -3.23 -8.39
N HIS A 170 21.70 -1.95 -8.05
CA HIS A 170 22.92 -1.19 -8.30
C HIS A 170 24.12 -1.82 -7.57
N GLY A 171 23.96 -2.22 -6.31
CA GLY A 171 24.98 -2.95 -5.55
C GLY A 171 25.28 -4.34 -6.12
N LYS A 172 24.24 -5.12 -6.44
CA LYS A 172 24.30 -6.49 -7.01
C LYS A 172 25.22 -6.58 -8.23
N HIS A 173 25.19 -5.55 -9.08
CA HIS A 173 25.98 -5.49 -10.31
C HIS A 173 27.15 -4.51 -10.23
N ALA A 174 27.74 -4.36 -9.04
CA ALA A 174 28.96 -3.57 -8.80
C ALA A 174 28.89 -2.15 -9.38
N GLU A 175 27.75 -1.50 -9.21
CA GLU A 175 27.48 -0.12 -9.66
C GLU A 175 27.50 0.06 -11.19
N ARG A 176 27.40 -1.04 -11.95
CA ARG A 176 27.31 -1.04 -13.43
C ARG A 176 25.86 -1.14 -13.91
N VAL A 177 24.99 -0.41 -13.23
CA VAL A 177 23.55 -0.37 -13.52
C VAL A 177 23.18 1.03 -13.95
N GLU A 178 22.79 1.18 -15.21
CA GLU A 178 22.26 2.43 -15.73
C GLU A 178 20.77 2.28 -15.95
N PHE A 179 19.96 3.02 -15.18
CA PHE A 179 18.53 3.15 -15.46
C PHE A 179 18.36 4.04 -16.68
N CYS A 180 17.64 3.56 -17.70
CA CYS A 180 17.47 4.27 -18.95
C CYS A 180 16.88 5.66 -18.71
N GLY A 181 17.67 6.72 -18.98
CA GLY A 181 17.27 8.12 -18.82
C GLY A 181 16.45 8.68 -19.99
N ILE A 182 16.10 7.84 -20.97
CA ILE A 182 15.37 8.26 -22.17
C ILE A 182 13.89 8.42 -21.82
N PHE A 183 13.48 9.65 -21.50
CA PHE A 183 12.08 10.06 -21.28
C PHE A 183 11.24 10.16 -22.57
N ALA A 184 11.70 9.59 -23.69
CA ALA A 184 11.04 9.71 -24.98
C ALA A 184 9.91 8.66 -25.13
N LEU A 185 8.73 8.99 -24.57
CA LEU A 185 7.35 8.54 -24.89
C LEU A 185 7.05 7.07 -25.29
N PRO A 186 6.00 6.42 -24.74
CA PRO A 186 5.24 6.73 -23.52
C PRO A 186 5.83 6.05 -22.27
N ARG A 187 5.41 6.55 -21.10
CA ARG A 187 5.92 6.26 -19.74
C ARG A 187 5.76 4.82 -19.26
N ASP A 188 5.05 4.00 -20.01
CA ASP A 188 4.92 2.58 -19.83
C ASP A 188 5.84 1.90 -20.84
N TYR A 189 6.89 1.22 -20.39
CA TYR A 189 7.58 0.20 -21.20
C TYR A 189 6.67 -1.02 -21.41
N ARG A 190 5.38 -0.77 -21.70
CA ARG A 190 4.24 -1.68 -21.84
C ARG A 190 4.33 -2.88 -20.91
N GLY A 191 4.31 -2.60 -19.61
CA GLY A 191 4.26 -3.63 -18.57
C GLY A 191 5.43 -3.63 -17.60
N ALA A 192 6.65 -3.26 -18.04
CA ALA A 192 7.83 -3.22 -17.17
C ALA A 192 7.95 -1.88 -16.41
N ASP A 193 8.30 -1.95 -15.12
CA ASP A 193 8.53 -0.76 -14.28
C ASP A 193 9.76 0.05 -14.74
N HIS A 194 10.81 -0.64 -15.18
CA HIS A 194 12.09 -0.03 -15.55
C HIS A 194 12.74 -0.70 -16.75
N LEU A 195 13.49 0.08 -17.52
CA LEU A 195 14.47 -0.42 -18.47
C LEU A 195 15.87 -0.11 -17.95
N VAL A 196 16.70 -1.13 -17.84
CA VAL A 196 17.98 -1.05 -17.13
C VAL A 196 19.08 -1.67 -17.97
N THR A 197 20.22 -1.00 -18.08
CA THR A 197 21.43 -1.57 -18.66
C THR A 197 22.28 -2.13 -17.53
N ILE A 198 22.56 -3.43 -17.59
CA ILE A 198 23.41 -4.15 -16.65
C ILE A 198 24.65 -4.62 -17.42
N GLY A 199 25.78 -3.95 -17.21
CA GLY A 199 26.96 -4.15 -18.05
C GLY A 199 26.71 -3.69 -19.49
N GLU A 200 26.73 -4.61 -20.45
CA GLU A 200 26.44 -4.33 -21.88
C GLU A 200 25.01 -4.73 -22.29
N GLU A 201 24.30 -5.46 -21.43
CA GLU A 201 22.96 -5.99 -21.70
C GLU A 201 21.88 -5.00 -21.25
N THR A 202 20.87 -4.74 -22.08
CA THR A 202 19.68 -4.02 -21.65
C THR A 202 18.59 -5.01 -21.27
N VAL A 203 17.98 -4.84 -20.10
CA VAL A 203 16.97 -5.73 -19.53
C VAL A 203 15.71 -4.96 -19.14
N GLN A 204 14.58 -5.65 -19.20
CA GLN A 204 13.31 -5.15 -18.65
C GLN A 204 13.25 -5.55 -17.17
N LEU A 205 13.32 -4.58 -16.27
CA LEU A 205 13.28 -4.81 -14.82
C LEU A 205 11.87 -4.56 -14.30
N GLN A 206 11.27 -5.59 -13.69
CA GLN A 206 9.97 -5.51 -13.03
C GLN A 206 10.11 -5.79 -11.54
N PHE A 207 9.55 -4.91 -10.72
CA PHE A 207 9.38 -5.17 -9.29
C PHE A 207 7.97 -5.72 -9.06
N LEU A 208 7.88 -6.89 -8.41
CA LEU A 208 6.62 -7.45 -7.94
C LEU A 208 6.66 -7.51 -6.42
N VAL A 209 5.82 -6.70 -5.77
CA VAL A 209 5.71 -6.68 -4.31
C VAL A 209 4.58 -7.61 -3.87
N ALA A 210 4.87 -8.54 -2.98
CA ALA A 210 3.88 -9.46 -2.43
C ALA A 210 2.82 -8.68 -1.66
N ARG A 211 1.55 -9.00 -1.91
CA ARG A 211 0.39 -8.50 -1.16
C ARG A 211 -0.16 -9.65 -0.34
N TYR A 212 -0.31 -9.45 0.97
CA TYR A 212 -0.82 -10.48 1.91
C TYR A 212 -0.04 -11.81 1.83
N GLY A 213 1.27 -11.74 1.62
CA GLY A 213 2.12 -12.92 1.53
C GLY A 213 1.96 -13.73 0.24
N ARG A 214 1.46 -13.13 -0.85
CA ARG A 214 1.38 -13.76 -2.18
C ARG A 214 1.74 -12.78 -3.30
N PHE A 215 2.26 -13.31 -4.41
CA PHE A 215 2.48 -12.55 -5.64
C PHE A 215 1.29 -12.75 -6.58
N GLU A 216 0.67 -11.65 -7.00
CA GLU A 216 -0.40 -11.66 -8.00
C GLU A 216 0.17 -11.95 -9.39
N THR A 217 -0.57 -12.72 -10.19
CA THR A 217 -0.14 -13.16 -11.52
C THR A 217 -0.52 -12.20 -12.63
N GLU A 218 -1.52 -11.34 -12.42
CA GLU A 218 -2.06 -10.42 -13.45
C GLU A 218 -0.97 -9.54 -14.04
N ARG A 219 -0.20 -8.85 -13.18
CA ARG A 219 0.88 -7.97 -13.62
C ARG A 219 1.99 -8.70 -14.37
N LEU A 220 2.29 -9.95 -13.97
CA LEU A 220 3.26 -10.78 -14.68
C LEU A 220 2.71 -11.25 -16.03
N SER A 221 1.43 -11.59 -16.11
CA SER A 221 0.76 -11.97 -17.35
C SER A 221 0.83 -10.83 -18.36
N ASP A 222 0.43 -9.61 -17.95
CA ASP A 222 0.46 -8.43 -18.81
C ASP A 222 1.88 -8.16 -19.36
N LEU A 223 2.89 -8.29 -18.50
CA LEU A 223 4.29 -8.12 -18.90
C LEU A 223 4.73 -9.16 -19.93
N LEU A 224 4.34 -10.42 -19.75
CA LEU A 224 4.71 -11.52 -20.66
C LEU A 224 3.98 -11.42 -22.00
N ASP A 225 2.72 -10.98 -22.00
CA ASP A 225 1.92 -10.80 -23.21
C ASP A 225 2.49 -9.67 -24.09
N GLU A 226 3.02 -8.61 -23.48
CA GLU A 226 3.64 -7.48 -24.19
C GLU A 226 5.12 -7.73 -24.53
N TYR A 227 5.78 -8.70 -23.89
CA TYR A 227 7.22 -8.97 -24.09
C TYR A 227 7.65 -9.15 -25.56
N PRO A 228 6.95 -9.89 -26.43
CA PRO A 228 7.35 -10.04 -27.83
C PRO A 228 7.42 -8.72 -28.59
N SER A 229 6.55 -7.76 -28.24
CA SER A 229 6.55 -6.41 -28.81
C SER A 229 7.67 -5.54 -28.24
N ASN A 230 8.12 -5.85 -27.02
CA ASN A 230 9.13 -5.10 -26.26
C ASN A 230 10.53 -5.71 -26.32
N ALA A 231 10.72 -6.89 -26.90
CA ALA A 231 12.02 -7.58 -26.99
C ALA A 231 13.10 -6.76 -27.73
N ILE A 232 12.69 -5.72 -28.47
CA ILE A 232 13.61 -4.73 -29.07
C ILE A 232 14.29 -3.82 -28.02
N TYR A 233 13.70 -3.68 -26.83
CA TYR A 233 14.19 -2.80 -25.77
C TYR A 233 15.04 -3.53 -24.73
N GLY A 234 14.84 -4.84 -24.55
CA GLY A 234 15.64 -5.62 -23.61
C GLY A 234 15.67 -7.10 -23.95
N GLU A 235 16.82 -7.72 -23.69
CA GLU A 235 17.16 -9.09 -24.08
C GLU A 235 16.47 -10.16 -23.22
N ARG A 236 16.11 -9.78 -21.98
CA ARG A 236 15.41 -10.61 -21.00
C ARG A 236 14.67 -9.78 -19.96
N ILE A 237 13.82 -10.46 -19.19
CA ILE A 237 13.15 -9.89 -18.01
C ILE A 237 13.97 -10.20 -16.76
N VAL A 238 14.20 -9.17 -15.95
CA VAL A 238 14.62 -9.32 -14.55
C VAL A 238 13.40 -9.10 -13.67
N LEU A 239 13.04 -10.12 -12.91
CA LEU A 239 11.91 -10.09 -12.00
C LEU A 239 12.40 -10.06 -10.56
N ALA A 240 12.25 -8.92 -9.89
CA ALA A 240 12.53 -8.81 -8.47
C ALA A 240 11.24 -9.05 -7.67
N LEU A 241 11.14 -10.23 -7.06
CA LEU A 241 10.06 -10.61 -6.17
C LEU A 241 10.37 -10.05 -4.78
N ILE A 242 9.58 -9.11 -4.29
CA ILE A 242 9.84 -8.42 -3.03
C ILE A 242 8.76 -8.78 -2.02
N ALA A 243 9.13 -9.25 -0.83
CA ALA A 243 8.18 -9.59 0.22
C ALA A 243 8.70 -9.22 1.61
N GLU A 244 7.78 -8.94 2.54
CA GLU A 244 8.10 -8.74 3.96
C GLU A 244 8.22 -10.06 4.75
N HIS A 245 7.84 -11.20 4.14
CA HIS A 245 7.82 -12.51 4.80
C HIS A 245 8.30 -13.61 3.83
N PRO A 246 9.22 -14.52 4.25
CA PRO A 246 9.75 -15.57 3.38
C PRO A 246 8.69 -16.51 2.78
N SER A 247 7.59 -16.74 3.51
CA SER A 247 6.49 -17.59 3.02
C SER A 247 5.87 -17.10 1.70
N ALA A 248 6.01 -15.81 1.35
CA ALA A 248 5.49 -15.29 0.09
C ALA A 248 6.20 -15.89 -1.14
N PHE A 249 7.42 -16.39 -0.97
CA PHE A 249 8.20 -17.03 -2.03
C PHE A 249 7.78 -18.48 -2.30
N ALA A 250 6.81 -19.02 -1.57
CA ALA A 250 6.08 -20.23 -1.96
C ALA A 250 5.13 -19.89 -3.13
N LEU A 251 5.70 -19.77 -4.32
CA LEU A 251 4.98 -19.35 -5.53
C LEU A 251 3.87 -20.34 -5.90
N SER A 252 2.70 -19.84 -6.27
CA SER A 252 1.59 -20.66 -6.75
C SER A 252 1.93 -21.38 -8.05
N ASP A 253 1.26 -22.50 -8.33
CA ASP A 253 1.43 -23.24 -9.58
C ASP A 253 1.23 -22.36 -10.82
N ASP A 254 0.26 -21.44 -10.78
CA ASP A 254 0.00 -20.53 -11.89
C ASP A 254 1.12 -19.52 -12.08
N PHE A 255 1.69 -19.01 -10.99
CA PHE A 255 2.88 -18.15 -11.07
C PHE A 255 4.07 -18.91 -11.63
N GLN A 256 4.29 -20.16 -11.17
CA GLN A 256 5.37 -21.02 -11.65
C GLN A 256 5.25 -21.31 -13.16
N LYS A 257 4.02 -21.51 -13.67
CA LYS A 257 3.77 -21.67 -15.12
C LYS A 257 4.16 -20.43 -15.90
N LEU A 258 3.83 -19.24 -15.40
CA LEU A 258 4.16 -17.97 -16.08
C LEU A 258 5.67 -17.75 -16.17
N VAL A 259 6.40 -17.98 -15.08
CA VAL A 259 7.88 -17.83 -15.09
C VAL A 259 8.61 -18.95 -15.83
N SER A 260 7.94 -20.07 -16.09
CA SER A 260 8.46 -21.16 -16.94
C SER A 260 8.12 -20.98 -18.42
N SER A 261 7.67 -19.78 -18.82
CA SER A 261 7.35 -19.45 -20.20
C SER A 261 8.58 -19.44 -21.11
N ALA A 262 8.38 -19.29 -22.42
CA ALA A 262 9.46 -19.21 -23.40
C ALA A 262 10.28 -17.90 -23.33
N VAL A 263 9.85 -16.94 -22.50
CA VAL A 263 10.54 -15.68 -22.29
C VAL A 263 11.73 -15.90 -21.35
N PRO A 264 12.93 -15.40 -21.67
CA PRO A 264 14.07 -15.47 -20.75
C PRO A 264 13.80 -14.59 -19.53
N ILE A 265 13.67 -15.21 -18.35
CA ILE A 265 13.39 -14.52 -17.08
C ILE A 265 14.48 -14.87 -16.06
N THR A 266 15.02 -13.86 -15.40
CA THR A 266 15.88 -14.01 -14.22
C THR A 266 15.12 -13.53 -13.00
N ILE A 267 15.06 -14.36 -11.96
CA ILE A 267 14.29 -14.06 -10.75
C ILE A 267 15.24 -13.76 -9.60
N TYR A 268 14.99 -12.67 -8.91
CA TYR A 268 15.58 -12.34 -7.62
C TYR A 268 14.50 -12.37 -6.55
N ARG A 269 14.78 -13.01 -5.41
CA ARG A 269 13.88 -13.06 -4.25
C ARG A 269 14.41 -12.11 -3.20
N LEU A 270 13.66 -11.08 -2.88
CA LEU A 270 14.10 -9.94 -2.09
C LEU A 270 13.24 -9.81 -0.82
N LEU A 271 13.83 -10.03 0.34
CA LEU A 271 13.18 -9.82 1.62
C LEU A 271 13.33 -8.34 2.03
N PHE A 272 12.21 -7.66 2.24
CA PHE A 272 12.16 -6.25 2.61
C PHE A 272 11.89 -6.07 4.11
N ASN A 273 12.72 -5.25 4.78
CA ASN A 273 12.47 -4.77 6.13
C ASN A 273 11.67 -3.47 6.12
N ARG A 274 10.44 -3.47 6.63
CA ARG A 274 9.71 -2.21 6.79
C ARG A 274 10.31 -1.25 7.82
N TYR A 275 11.06 -1.75 8.79
CA TYR A 275 11.61 -0.94 9.88
C TYR A 275 12.94 -0.30 9.49
N SER A 276 13.88 -1.08 8.94
CA SER A 276 15.16 -0.53 8.46
C SER A 276 15.08 0.04 7.03
N CYS A 277 13.98 -0.23 6.30
CA CYS A 277 13.81 0.15 4.89
C CYS A 277 14.90 -0.45 3.98
N GLU A 278 15.38 -1.65 4.31
CA GLU A 278 16.43 -2.38 3.59
C GLU A 278 15.87 -3.61 2.88
N VAL A 279 16.64 -4.07 1.88
CA VAL A 279 16.33 -5.26 1.09
C VAL A 279 17.53 -6.20 1.09
N GLY A 280 17.29 -7.47 1.41
CA GLY A 280 18.24 -8.57 1.27
C GLY A 280 17.78 -9.59 0.23
N GLU A 281 18.70 -10.13 -0.56
CA GLU A 281 18.39 -11.21 -1.51
C GLU A 281 18.40 -12.56 -0.81
N LEU A 282 17.46 -13.44 -1.14
CA LEU A 282 17.47 -14.83 -0.66
C LEU A 282 18.22 -15.73 -1.64
N ASN A 283 19.13 -16.53 -1.12
CA ASN A 283 19.77 -17.62 -1.85
C ASN A 283 18.81 -18.80 -2.08
N ASP A 284 19.27 -19.84 -2.77
CA ASP A 284 18.48 -21.02 -3.10
C ASP A 284 18.02 -21.82 -1.87
N ASP A 285 18.75 -21.71 -0.75
CA ASP A 285 18.40 -22.31 0.54
C ASP A 285 17.41 -21.45 1.35
N GLY A 286 17.02 -20.28 0.84
CA GLY A 286 16.10 -19.34 1.50
C GLY A 286 16.75 -18.48 2.59
N LEU A 287 18.08 -18.43 2.64
CA LEU A 287 18.86 -17.58 3.55
C LEU A 287 19.23 -16.27 2.87
N ILE A 288 19.41 -15.20 3.65
CA ILE A 288 19.80 -13.90 3.12
C ILE A 288 21.27 -13.93 2.68
N ASP A 289 21.52 -13.57 1.43
CA ASP A 289 22.83 -13.40 0.84
C ASP A 289 23.34 -11.96 1.07
N ASP A 290 24.14 -11.80 2.12
CA ASP A 290 24.69 -10.52 2.59
C ASP A 290 25.99 -10.09 1.88
N GLU A 291 26.55 -10.90 0.96
CA GLU A 291 27.86 -10.61 0.34
C GLU A 291 27.91 -9.25 -0.39
N TYR A 292 26.75 -8.72 -0.80
CA TYR A 292 26.63 -7.49 -1.56
C TYR A 292 26.88 -6.21 -0.75
N TYR A 293 26.73 -6.24 0.58
CA TYR A 293 26.83 -5.05 1.43
C TYR A 293 28.20 -4.90 2.11
N LYS A 294 29.33 -5.13 1.42
CA LYS A 294 30.70 -4.83 1.92
C LYS A 294 30.96 -5.13 3.42
N GLY A 295 30.38 -6.20 3.97
CA GLY A 295 30.55 -6.60 5.37
C GLY A 295 29.68 -5.88 6.41
N GLU A 296 28.68 -5.10 6.02
CA GLU A 296 27.59 -4.73 6.92
C GLU A 296 26.47 -5.77 6.78
N PRO A 297 26.18 -6.58 7.82
CA PRO A 297 25.10 -7.55 7.75
C PRO A 297 23.80 -6.79 7.57
N VAL A 298 23.00 -7.16 6.56
CA VAL A 298 21.66 -6.58 6.37
C VAL A 298 20.78 -6.96 7.57
N TRP A 299 21.16 -8.01 8.31
CA TRP A 299 20.43 -8.51 9.47
C TRP A 299 21.35 -9.15 10.53
N SER A 300 21.82 -8.40 11.52
CA SER A 300 22.43 -8.96 12.74
C SER A 300 21.41 -9.35 13.81
N TYR A 301 20.15 -9.59 13.44
CA TYR A 301 19.07 -9.92 14.36
C TYR A 301 18.69 -11.39 14.15
N GLY A 302 18.99 -12.23 15.13
CA GLY A 302 18.71 -13.66 15.09
C GLY A 302 17.21 -13.94 14.91
N GLU A 303 16.88 -15.11 14.37
CA GLU A 303 15.51 -15.59 14.08
C GLU A 303 14.50 -15.35 15.23
N GLU A 304 14.96 -15.27 16.49
CA GLU A 304 14.11 -15.03 17.65
C GLU A 304 13.62 -13.57 17.79
N GLU A 305 14.38 -12.56 17.35
CA GLU A 305 13.98 -11.14 17.45
C GLU A 305 13.02 -10.72 16.33
N TRP A 306 13.08 -11.37 15.18
CA TRP A 306 12.16 -11.13 14.06
C TRP A 306 10.72 -11.55 14.43
N LEU A 307 10.56 -12.67 15.13
CA LEU A 307 9.27 -13.10 15.68
C LEU A 307 8.81 -12.21 16.86
N ALA A 308 9.75 -11.68 17.67
CA ALA A 308 9.45 -10.78 18.78
C ALA A 308 8.91 -9.41 18.32
N SER A 309 9.28 -8.94 17.13
CA SER A 309 8.80 -7.66 16.57
C SER A 309 7.29 -7.61 16.26
N ARG A 310 6.58 -8.74 16.35
CA ARG A 310 5.11 -8.81 16.20
C ARG A 310 4.33 -8.28 17.41
N TYR A 311 4.99 -8.02 18.54
CA TYR A 311 4.36 -7.44 19.72
C TYR A 311 5.36 -6.56 20.46
N LEU A 312 5.30 -5.23 20.29
CA LEU A 312 5.36 -4.21 21.36
C LEU A 312 5.46 -2.77 20.79
N PRO A 313 4.93 -1.78 21.53
CA PRO A 313 4.62 -0.43 21.07
C PRO A 313 5.82 0.52 21.11
N PHE A 314 5.67 1.67 20.45
CA PHE A 314 6.41 2.92 20.64
C PHE A 314 7.48 2.90 21.74
N TYR A 315 8.75 2.96 21.35
CA TYR A 315 9.76 3.64 22.15
C TYR A 315 10.64 4.49 21.24
N ILE A 316 10.46 5.80 21.36
CA ILE A 316 11.52 6.79 21.14
C ILE A 316 12.62 6.42 22.14
N ARG A 317 13.85 6.22 21.68
CA ARG A 317 15.02 6.32 22.56
C ARG A 317 15.69 7.66 22.28
N ASP A 318 15.53 8.57 23.23
CA ASP A 318 16.51 9.59 23.51
C ASP A 318 17.85 8.93 23.91
N THR A 319 18.93 9.67 23.62
CA THR A 319 20.37 9.44 23.81
C THR A 319 21.06 8.49 22.84
#